data_AF-A0A3A5URD8-F1
#
_entry.id   AF-A0A3A5URD8-F1
#
_cell.length_a   1.000
_cell.length_b   1.000
_cell.length_c   1.000
_cell.angle_alpha   90.00
_cell.angle_beta   90.00
_cell.angle_gamma   90.00
#
_symmetry.space_group_name_H-M   'P 1'
#
loop_
_entity.id
_entity.type
_entity.pdbx_description
1 polymer ?
#
loop_
_entity_poly.entity_id
_entity_poly.type
_entity_poly.pdbx_seq_one_letter_code
_entity_poly.pdbx_strand_id
1 'polypeptide(L)'
;MEDTPFTLIEASAHCDGPCGVYDPASARVAGEAVQSMTKKMLALEYPQVFSSESMASYLNTMSRYAAIKEEEAQKCKKELLVLWTDFFKPMHLEAHPELHDTFWQAAKLCSACKVEVSAQHAQELMDAIESIHNMFWAVKGREVPWIRAS
;
A
#
# COMPACT_ATOMS: atom_id res chain seq x y z
N MET A 1 7.94 -48.14 24.89
CA MET A 1 7.02 -47.05 24.52
C MET A 1 7.90 -45.99 23.91
N GLU A 2 8.04 -46.04 22.58
CA GLU A 2 8.82 -45.05 21.85
C GLU A 2 7.92 -43.86 21.54
N ASP A 3 8.40 -42.69 21.90
CA ASP A 3 7.74 -41.40 21.82
C ASP A 3 7.84 -40.91 20.38
N THR A 4 6.75 -41.02 19.61
CA THR A 4 6.72 -40.54 18.22
C THR A 4 6.70 -39.01 18.24
N PRO A 5 7.72 -38.31 17.71
CA PRO A 5 7.72 -36.85 17.71
C PRO A 5 6.57 -36.34 16.84
N PHE A 6 5.65 -35.58 17.45
CA PHE A 6 4.66 -34.82 16.71
C PHE A 6 5.36 -33.71 15.93
N THR A 7 5.32 -33.80 14.61
CA THR A 7 5.75 -32.73 13.71
C THR A 7 4.81 -31.53 13.89
N LEU A 8 5.35 -30.36 14.19
CA LEU A 8 4.62 -29.09 14.16
C LEU A 8 4.02 -28.88 12.77
N ILE A 9 2.71 -28.68 12.71
CA ILE A 9 2.03 -28.17 11.51
C ILE A 9 1.95 -26.66 11.67
N GLU A 10 2.74 -25.95 10.88
CA GLU A 10 2.66 -24.50 10.81
C GLU A 10 1.45 -24.11 9.93
N ALA A 11 0.45 -23.45 10.52
CA ALA A 11 -0.71 -22.94 9.81
C ALA A 11 -0.82 -21.44 10.07
N SER A 12 -0.81 -20.63 9.01
CA SER A 12 -0.93 -19.18 9.10
C SER A 12 -2.12 -18.71 8.27
N ALA A 13 -3.14 -18.19 8.95
CA ALA A 13 -4.31 -17.57 8.31
C ALA A 13 -4.27 -16.07 8.56
N HIS A 14 -3.90 -15.34 7.51
CA HIS A 14 -3.89 -13.87 7.46
C HIS A 14 -5.02 -13.32 6.56
N CYS A 15 -5.89 -14.26 6.13
CA CYS A 15 -6.65 -14.45 4.88
C CYS A 15 -5.89 -14.40 3.54
N ASP A 16 -5.82 -15.61 2.93
CA ASP A 16 -5.82 -15.95 1.48
C ASP A 16 -6.86 -17.09 1.30
N GLY A 17 -8.12 -16.76 1.64
CA GLY A 17 -9.29 -17.63 1.62
C GLY A 17 -10.54 -16.76 1.81
N PRO A 18 -11.71 -17.10 1.22
CA PRO A 18 -12.85 -16.18 1.16
C PRO A 18 -13.54 -16.03 2.53
N CYS A 19 -12.94 -15.24 3.41
CA CYS A 19 -13.49 -14.90 4.72
C CYS A 19 -14.67 -13.91 4.62
N GLY A 20 -14.84 -13.26 3.47
CA GLY A 20 -15.92 -12.30 3.18
C GLY A 20 -15.67 -10.88 3.71
N VAL A 21 -14.55 -10.64 4.39
CA VAL A 21 -14.19 -9.35 4.98
C VAL A 21 -13.11 -8.69 4.12
N TYR A 22 -13.48 -7.60 3.45
CA TYR A 22 -12.60 -6.79 2.63
C TYR A 22 -12.88 -5.32 2.91
N ASP A 23 -11.85 -4.49 2.89
CA ASP A 23 -11.98 -3.04 3.02
C ASP A 23 -10.79 -2.35 2.34
N PRO A 24 -11.00 -1.35 1.45
CA PRO A 24 -9.92 -0.56 0.85
C PRO A 24 -9.08 0.24 1.87
N ALA A 25 -9.53 0.36 3.12
CA ALA A 25 -8.80 1.03 4.19
C ALA A 25 -7.38 0.48 4.40
N SER A 26 -7.16 -0.83 4.26
CA SER A 26 -5.82 -1.42 4.39
C SER A 26 -4.84 -0.88 3.35
N ALA A 27 -5.29 -0.77 2.09
CA ALA A 27 -4.52 -0.16 1.01
C ALA A 27 -4.35 1.35 1.24
N ARG A 28 -5.42 2.05 1.64
CA ARG A 28 -5.39 3.50 1.94
C ARG A 28 -4.35 3.85 3.00
N VAL A 29 -4.36 3.17 4.15
CA VAL A 29 -3.43 3.46 5.24
C VAL A 29 -1.98 3.24 4.81
N ALA A 30 -1.70 2.16 4.07
CA ALA A 30 -0.37 1.90 3.51
C ALA A 30 0.04 2.97 2.47
N GLY A 31 -0.87 3.37 1.57
CA GLY A 31 -0.64 4.46 0.62
C GLY A 31 -0.38 5.82 1.29
N GLU A 32 -1.10 6.13 2.37
CA GLU A 32 -0.86 7.34 3.17
C GLU A 32 0.52 7.32 3.82
N ALA A 33 0.98 6.16 4.30
CA ALA A 33 2.32 6.00 4.84
C ALA A 33 3.40 6.22 3.75
N VAL A 34 3.20 5.70 2.53
CA VAL A 34 4.05 5.99 1.37
C VAL A 34 4.12 7.49 1.10
N GLN A 35 2.97 8.17 1.02
CA GLN A 35 2.91 9.60 0.79
C GLN A 35 3.59 10.40 1.91
N SER A 36 3.40 9.99 3.17
CA SER A 36 4.03 10.61 4.33
C SER A 36 5.56 10.46 4.29
N MET A 37 6.08 9.27 3.98
CA MET A 37 7.53 9.07 3.86
C MET A 37 8.11 9.89 2.71
N THR A 38 7.45 9.95 1.56
CA THR A 38 7.86 10.81 0.44
C THR A 38 7.93 12.28 0.86
N LYS A 39 6.91 12.80 1.54
CA LYS A 39 6.90 14.18 2.08
C LYS A 39 8.06 14.41 3.05
N LYS A 40 8.32 13.47 3.96
CA LYS A 40 9.43 13.57 4.93
C LYS A 40 10.80 13.52 4.25
N MET A 41 10.97 12.72 3.21
CA MET A 41 12.21 12.66 2.43
C MET A 41 12.47 13.99 1.69
N LEU A 42 11.43 14.58 1.08
CA LEU A 42 11.54 15.87 0.40
C LEU A 42 11.82 17.04 1.36
N ALA A 43 11.29 16.95 2.59
CA ALA A 43 11.50 17.96 3.63
C ALA A 43 12.79 17.75 4.44
N LEU A 44 13.50 16.64 4.26
CA LEU A 44 14.73 16.37 5.00
C LEU A 44 15.86 17.27 4.48
N GLU A 45 16.25 18.25 5.28
CA GLU A 45 17.30 19.19 4.90
C GLU A 45 18.65 18.48 4.73
N TYR A 46 19.32 18.77 3.62
CA TYR A 46 20.68 18.31 3.42
C TYR A 46 21.63 19.01 4.42
N PRO A 47 22.69 18.35 4.91
CA PRO A 47 23.63 18.97 5.83
C PRO A 47 24.33 20.18 5.20
N GLN A 48 24.20 21.36 5.82
CA GLN A 48 24.89 22.58 5.36
C GLN A 48 26.40 22.55 5.68
N VAL A 49 26.78 21.83 6.73
CA VAL A 49 28.17 21.53 7.06
C VAL A 49 28.43 20.07 6.70
N PHE A 50 29.39 19.84 5.81
CA PHE A 50 29.81 18.50 5.42
C PHE A 50 30.84 17.96 6.41
N SER A 51 30.39 17.21 7.41
CA SER A 51 31.22 16.39 8.28
C SER A 51 30.80 14.93 8.17
N SER A 52 31.66 14.02 8.65
CA SER A 52 31.31 12.59 8.69
C SER A 52 30.07 12.34 9.55
N GLU A 53 29.93 13.04 10.67
CA GLU A 53 28.81 12.93 11.60
C GLU A 53 27.51 13.47 10.99
N SER A 54 27.56 14.64 10.34
CA SER A 54 26.37 15.26 9.76
C SER A 54 25.83 14.44 8.59
N MET A 55 26.73 13.90 7.75
CA MET A 55 26.35 13.01 6.66
C MET A 55 25.84 11.67 7.17
N ALA A 56 26.47 11.09 8.20
CA ALA A 56 26.00 9.83 8.80
C ALA A 56 24.57 9.97 9.37
N SER A 57 24.27 11.08 10.05
CA SER A 57 22.93 11.35 10.58
C SER A 57 21.87 11.49 9.49
N TYR A 58 22.18 12.26 8.44
CA TYR A 58 21.29 12.43 7.29
C TYR A 58 21.02 11.10 6.57
N LEU A 59 22.06 10.34 6.24
CA LEU A 59 21.94 9.04 5.57
C LEU A 59 21.19 8.01 6.42
N ASN A 60 21.37 8.03 7.74
CA ASN A 60 20.61 7.14 8.63
C ASN A 60 19.11 7.46 8.59
N THR A 61 18.74 8.74 8.61
CA THR A 61 17.34 9.15 8.54
C THR A 61 16.72 8.87 7.17
N MET A 62 17.42 9.26 6.10
CA MET A 62 16.96 9.04 4.72
C MET A 62 16.79 7.55 4.40
N SER A 63 17.73 6.70 4.83
CA SER A 63 17.65 5.25 4.60
C SER A 63 16.47 4.59 5.33
N ARG A 64 16.14 5.05 6.55
CA ARG A 64 14.95 4.58 7.28
C ARG A 64 13.66 4.99 6.58
N TYR A 65 13.55 6.22 6.08
CA TYR A 65 12.38 6.65 5.30
C TYR A 65 12.23 5.86 4.01
N ALA A 66 13.33 5.60 3.31
CA ALA A 66 13.33 4.78 2.09
C ALA A 66 12.86 3.33 2.40
N ALA A 67 13.38 2.71 3.46
CA ALA A 67 12.98 1.36 3.86
C ALA A 67 11.49 1.27 4.22
N ILE A 68 10.97 2.20 5.02
CA ILE A 68 9.54 2.23 5.38
C ILE A 68 8.67 2.45 4.14
N LYS A 69 9.07 3.38 3.27
CA LYS A 69 8.35 3.66 2.00
C LYS A 69 8.28 2.41 1.12
N GLU A 70 9.37 1.64 1.04
CA GLU A 70 9.45 0.38 0.28
C GLU A 70 8.48 -0.68 0.82
N GLU A 71 8.49 -0.90 2.13
CA GLU A 71 7.63 -1.87 2.82
C GLU A 71 6.15 -1.50 2.69
N GLU A 72 5.79 -0.24 2.94
CA GLU A 72 4.40 0.22 2.87
C GLU A 72 3.87 0.24 1.42
N ALA A 73 4.70 0.58 0.43
CA ALA A 73 4.32 0.47 -0.97
C ALA A 73 4.08 -0.98 -1.40
N GLN A 74 4.88 -1.93 -0.88
CA GLN A 74 4.65 -3.35 -1.12
C GLN A 74 3.34 -3.83 -0.50
N LYS A 75 3.07 -3.42 0.75
CA LYS A 75 1.84 -3.73 1.45
C LYS A 75 0.63 -3.16 0.73
N CYS A 76 0.65 -1.87 0.37
CA CYS A 76 -0.39 -1.22 -0.42
C CYS A 76 -0.68 -2.02 -1.70
N LYS A 77 0.36 -2.39 -2.46
CA LYS A 77 0.21 -3.19 -3.68
C LYS A 77 -0.45 -4.54 -3.41
N LYS A 78 -0.06 -5.24 -2.35
CA LYS A 78 -0.68 -6.52 -1.97
C LYS A 78 -2.17 -6.36 -1.69
N GLU A 79 -2.55 -5.39 -0.85
CA GLU A 79 -3.95 -5.14 -0.50
C GLU A 79 -4.81 -4.78 -1.72
N LEU A 80 -4.26 -3.97 -2.63
CA LEU A 80 -4.91 -3.65 -3.91
C LEU A 80 -5.10 -4.90 -4.77
N LEU A 81 -4.08 -5.75 -4.89
CA LEU A 81 -4.19 -6.98 -5.67
C LEU A 81 -5.22 -7.95 -5.07
N VAL A 82 -5.29 -8.08 -3.74
CA VAL A 82 -6.31 -8.90 -3.06
C VAL A 82 -7.73 -8.40 -3.39
N LEU A 83 -7.98 -7.08 -3.35
CA LEU A 83 -9.27 -6.54 -3.77
C LEU A 83 -9.58 -6.90 -5.23
N TRP A 84 -8.59 -6.74 -6.11
CA TRP A 84 -8.74 -6.99 -7.52
C TRP A 84 -9.07 -8.46 -7.84
N THR A 85 -8.34 -9.40 -7.25
CA THR A 85 -8.43 -10.82 -7.60
C THR A 85 -9.48 -11.57 -6.78
N ASP A 86 -9.73 -11.16 -5.54
CA ASP A 86 -10.49 -11.97 -4.58
C ASP A 86 -11.86 -11.36 -4.28
N PHE A 87 -11.96 -10.03 -4.23
CA PHE A 87 -13.23 -9.34 -3.98
C PHE A 87 -14.04 -9.13 -5.26
N PHE A 88 -13.46 -8.48 -6.28
CA PHE A 88 -14.20 -8.16 -7.50
C PHE A 88 -14.55 -9.44 -8.31
N LYS A 89 -15.74 -9.46 -8.92
CA LYS A 89 -16.34 -10.60 -9.64
C LYS A 89 -16.80 -10.14 -11.02
N PRO A 90 -17.00 -11.04 -12.01
CA PRO A 90 -17.38 -10.70 -13.39
C PRO A 90 -18.46 -9.62 -13.52
N MET A 91 -19.55 -9.72 -12.74
CA MET A 91 -20.63 -8.74 -12.75
C MET A 91 -20.20 -7.30 -12.35
N HIS A 92 -19.16 -7.15 -11.54
CA HIS A 92 -18.63 -5.83 -11.17
C HIS A 92 -17.80 -5.22 -12.32
N LEU A 93 -17.17 -6.05 -13.16
CA LEU A 93 -16.40 -5.58 -14.31
C LEU A 93 -17.30 -5.04 -15.42
N GLU A 94 -18.47 -5.64 -15.59
CA GLU A 94 -19.49 -5.14 -16.53
C GLU A 94 -19.99 -3.75 -16.13
N ALA A 95 -20.12 -3.49 -14.82
CA ALA A 95 -20.53 -2.19 -14.28
C ALA A 95 -19.38 -1.17 -14.23
N HIS A 96 -18.12 -1.63 -14.15
CA HIS A 96 -16.92 -0.80 -14.05
C HIS A 96 -15.86 -1.22 -15.10
N PRO A 97 -16.03 -0.86 -16.38
CA PRO A 97 -15.07 -1.20 -17.43
C PRO A 97 -13.64 -0.70 -17.18
N GLU A 98 -13.49 0.37 -16.39
CA GLU A 98 -12.23 0.99 -15.97
C GLU A 98 -11.49 0.25 -14.85
N LEU A 99 -12.13 -0.75 -14.23
CA LEU A 99 -11.62 -1.41 -13.01
C LEU A 99 -10.22 -1.98 -13.21
N HIS A 100 -10.01 -2.72 -14.31
CA HIS A 100 -8.72 -3.33 -14.61
C HIS A 100 -7.60 -2.32 -14.78
N ASP A 101 -7.85 -1.25 -15.55
CA ASP A 101 -6.85 -0.22 -15.78
C ASP A 101 -6.54 0.52 -14.48
N THR A 102 -7.56 0.85 -13.68
CA THR A 102 -7.38 1.54 -12.39
C THR A 102 -6.49 0.73 -11.44
N PHE A 103 -6.72 -0.58 -11.28
CA PHE A 103 -5.88 -1.44 -10.45
C PHE A 103 -4.46 -1.60 -11.01
N TRP A 104 -4.32 -1.72 -12.33
CA TRP A 104 -3.02 -1.81 -12.99
C TRP A 104 -2.18 -0.54 -12.79
N GLN A 105 -2.78 0.64 -12.98
CA GLN A 105 -2.12 1.92 -12.73
C GLN A 105 -1.76 2.07 -11.25
N ALA A 106 -2.67 1.76 -10.32
CA ALA A 106 -2.39 1.82 -8.89
C ALA A 106 -1.21 0.90 -8.49
N ALA A 107 -1.15 -0.32 -9.04
CA ALA A 107 -0.06 -1.25 -8.80
C ALA A 107 1.28 -0.78 -9.39
N LYS A 108 1.25 -0.08 -10.53
CA LYS A 108 2.42 0.59 -11.12
C LYS A 108 2.88 1.77 -10.29
N LEU A 109 1.95 2.60 -9.81
CA LEU A 109 2.23 3.73 -8.93
C LEU A 109 2.87 3.29 -7.61
N CYS A 110 2.44 2.14 -7.04
CA CYS A 110 3.13 1.53 -5.91
C CYS A 110 4.61 1.23 -6.26
N SER A 111 4.88 0.69 -7.45
CA SER A 111 6.24 0.42 -7.91
C SER A 111 7.05 1.69 -8.21
N ALA A 112 6.44 2.74 -8.76
CA ALA A 112 7.09 4.04 -8.96
C ALA A 112 7.45 4.69 -7.62
N CYS A 113 6.53 4.66 -6.66
CA CYS A 113 6.73 5.21 -5.31
C CYS A 113 7.78 4.46 -4.49
N LYS A 114 8.14 3.24 -4.85
CA LYS A 114 9.27 2.50 -4.25
C LYS A 114 10.61 3.13 -4.64
N VAL A 115 10.80 3.33 -5.94
CA VAL A 115 12.06 3.79 -6.52
C VAL A 115 12.26 5.29 -6.35
N GLU A 116 11.19 6.07 -6.48
CA GLU A 116 11.29 7.52 -6.61
C GLU A 116 10.93 8.26 -5.32
N VAL A 117 11.35 9.53 -5.25
CA VAL A 117 10.91 10.50 -4.25
C VAL A 117 10.10 11.58 -4.97
N SER A 118 8.88 11.22 -5.38
CA SER A 118 8.00 12.07 -6.18
C SER A 118 6.70 12.35 -5.44
N ALA A 119 6.47 13.61 -5.06
CA ALA A 119 5.21 14.03 -4.44
C ALA A 119 4.02 13.83 -5.40
N GLN A 120 4.25 13.96 -6.70
CA GLN A 120 3.25 13.73 -7.74
C GLN A 120 2.82 12.26 -7.76
N HIS A 121 3.75 11.32 -7.96
CA HIS A 121 3.40 9.89 -8.01
C HIS A 121 2.77 9.42 -6.70
N ALA A 122 3.21 9.95 -5.56
CA ALA A 122 2.59 9.66 -4.27
C ALA A 122 1.17 10.22 -4.12
N GLN A 123 0.83 11.32 -4.80
CA GLN A 123 -0.54 11.84 -4.83
C GLN A 123 -1.41 11.06 -5.81
N GLU A 124 -0.90 10.74 -7.00
CA GLU A 124 -1.58 9.90 -8.00
C GLU A 124 -1.90 8.51 -7.43
N LEU A 125 -1.01 7.93 -6.62
CA LEU A 125 -1.29 6.68 -5.90
C LEU A 125 -2.52 6.83 -4.98
N MET A 126 -2.60 7.93 -4.22
CA MET A 126 -3.75 8.18 -3.33
C MET A 126 -5.04 8.40 -4.12
N ASP A 127 -4.98 9.09 -5.26
CA ASP A 127 -6.15 9.34 -6.11
C ASP A 127 -6.66 8.03 -6.74
N ALA A 128 -5.75 7.13 -7.14
CA ALA A 128 -6.11 5.80 -7.62
C ALA A 128 -6.75 4.93 -6.51
N ILE A 129 -6.24 4.99 -5.28
CA ILE A 129 -6.83 4.29 -4.13
C ILE A 129 -8.22 4.87 -3.81
N GLU A 130 -8.41 6.17 -3.90
CA GLU A 130 -9.72 6.82 -3.70
C GLU A 130 -10.74 6.37 -4.74
N SER A 131 -10.34 6.29 -6.02
CA SER A 131 -11.18 5.71 -7.08
C SER A 131 -11.59 4.26 -6.76
N ILE A 132 -10.64 3.44 -6.30
CA ILE A 132 -10.89 2.04 -5.90
C ILE A 132 -11.82 1.96 -4.68
N HIS A 133 -11.64 2.85 -3.70
CA HIS A 133 -12.54 2.96 -2.55
C HIS A 133 -13.98 3.24 -2.98
N ASN A 134 -14.17 4.21 -3.88
CA ASN A 134 -15.48 4.57 -4.39
C ASN A 134 -16.12 3.40 -5.16
N MET A 135 -15.37 2.72 -6.03
CA MET A 135 -15.83 1.51 -6.74
C MET A 135 -16.23 0.40 -5.77
N PHE A 136 -15.39 0.12 -4.76
CA PHE A 136 -15.66 -0.92 -3.78
C PHE A 136 -16.98 -0.71 -3.04
N TRP A 137 -17.22 0.51 -2.53
CA TRP A 137 -18.43 0.81 -1.77
C TRP A 137 -19.67 0.94 -2.65
N ALA A 138 -19.52 1.42 -3.89
CA ALA A 138 -20.60 1.43 -4.87
C ALA A 138 -21.12 0.01 -5.15
N VAL A 139 -20.23 -0.97 -5.35
CA VAL A 139 -20.59 -2.38 -5.51
C VAL A 139 -21.29 -2.96 -4.28
N LYS A 140 -20.97 -2.45 -3.08
CA LYS A 140 -21.66 -2.81 -1.84
C LYS A 140 -22.99 -2.08 -1.63
N GLY A 141 -23.37 -1.16 -2.53
CA GLY A 141 -24.56 -0.32 -2.38
C GLY A 141 -24.48 0.63 -1.19
N ARG A 142 -23.27 1.09 -0.84
CA ARG A 142 -23.02 1.96 0.32
C ARG A 142 -22.29 3.21 -0.13
N GLU A 143 -22.61 4.32 0.52
CA GLU A 143 -21.82 5.55 0.44
C GLU A 143 -20.96 5.63 1.70
N VAL A 144 -19.65 5.54 1.53
CA VAL A 144 -18.68 5.65 2.63
C VAL A 144 -17.74 6.80 2.30
N PRO A 145 -17.67 7.84 3.14
CA PRO A 145 -16.83 9.00 2.84
C PRO A 145 -15.36 8.59 2.75
N TRP A 146 -14.66 9.18 1.80
CA TRP A 146 -13.21 9.10 1.74
C TRP A 146 -12.61 10.00 2.82
N ILE A 147 -11.89 9.38 3.76
CA ILE A 147 -11.26 10.07 4.88
C ILE A 147 -9.81 9.59 4.96
N ARG A 148 -8.88 10.53 4.89
CA ARG A 148 -7.46 10.27 5.15
C ARG A 148 -7.23 10.21 6.67
N ALA A 149 -6.31 9.35 7.10
CA ALA A 149 -5.92 9.22 8.50
C ALA A 149 -5.00 10.37 8.98
N SER A 150 -4.36 11.06 8.03
CA SER A 150 -3.44 12.19 8.25
C SER A 150 -4.11 13.56 8.30
#